data_AF-A0A820QAB4-F1
#
_entry.id   AF-A0A820QAB4-F1
#
_cell.length_a   1.000
_cell.length_b   1.000
_cell.length_c   1.000
_cell.angle_alpha   90.00
_cell.angle_beta   90.00
_cell.angle_gamma   90.00
#
_symmetry.space_group_name_H-M   'P 1'
#
loop_
_entity.id
_entity.type
_entity.pdbx_description
1 polymer ?
#
loop_
_entity_poly.entity_id
_entity_poly.type
_entity_poly.pdbx_seq_one_letter_code
_entity_poly.pdbx_strand_id
1 'polypeptide(L)' 'MANALIYQNISSTTSIKNNYNQVTVMLHTDGAPVTKFRGKSLWPIQAILCEIPLPIRNHKQAIMIFGAWLSTHHPDRNIL' A
#
# COMPACT_ATOMS: atom_id res chain seq x y z
N MET A 1 1.11 -1.20 24.76
CA MET A 1 0.14 -0.09 24.93
C MET A 1 0.59 1.21 24.27
N ALA A 2 1.89 1.52 24.15
CA ALA A 2 2.39 2.76 23.52
C ALA A 2 1.99 2.96 22.05
N ASN A 3 1.99 1.90 21.23
CA ASN A 3 1.72 2.02 19.79
C ASN A 3 0.28 2.45 19.50
N ALA A 4 -0.70 2.01 20.29
CA ALA A 4 -2.10 2.37 20.10
C ALA A 4 -2.36 3.88 20.32
N LEU A 5 -1.63 4.49 21.25
CA LEU A 5 -1.72 5.93 21.53
C LEU A 5 -1.10 6.76 20.41
N ILE A 6 -0.03 6.27 19.77
CA ILE A 6 0.58 6.92 18.59
C ILE A 6 -0.41 6.91 17.43
N TYR A 7 -1.08 5.77 17.19
CA TYR A 7 -2.13 5.68 16.17
C TYR A 7 -3.30 6.62 16.48
N GLN A 8 -3.77 6.69 17.72
CA GLN A 8 -4.84 7.61 18.12
C GLN A 8 -4.45 9.08 17.95
N ASN A 9 -3.20 9.45 18.24
CA ASN A 9 -2.72 10.80 18.06
C ASN A 9 -2.58 11.17 16.59
N ILE A 10 -2.07 10.29 15.72
CA ILE A 10 -2.00 10.56 14.29
C ILE A 10 -3.41 10.70 13.69
N SER A 11 -4.35 9.84 14.12
CA SER A 11 -5.75 9.92 13.69
C SER A 11 -6.46 11.17 14.19
N SER A 12 -6.09 11.73 15.34
CA SER A 12 -6.71 12.93 15.88
C SER A 12 -6.16 14.21 15.24
N THR A 13 -4.88 14.26 14.84
CA THR A 13 -4.33 15.43 14.12
C THR A 13 -4.78 15.53 12.66
N THR A 14 -5.08 14.42 11.99
CA THR A 14 -5.63 14.43 10.62
C THR A 14 -7.15 14.60 10.58
N SER A 15 -7.85 14.46 11.71
CA SER A 15 -9.29 14.66 11.85
C SER A 15 -9.69 16.13 12.10
N ILE A 16 -8.99 17.08 11.45
CA ILE A 16 -9.44 18.47 11.40
C ILE A 16 -10.03 18.71 10.00
N LYS A 17 -11.35 18.55 9.92
CA LYS A 17 -12.26 19.07 8.88
C LYS A 17 -12.00 18.61 7.44
N ASN A 18 -12.40 17.39 7.11
CA ASN A 18 -12.84 17.10 5.74
C ASN A 18 -13.99 16.08 5.76
N ASN A 19 -15.14 16.44 5.20
CA ASN A 19 -16.35 15.60 5.03
C ASN A 19 -16.14 14.49 3.97
N TYR A 20 -14.92 13.95 3.88
CA TYR A 20 -14.57 12.91 2.94
C TYR A 20 -14.11 11.70 3.75
N ASN A 21 -14.72 10.54 3.49
CA ASN A 21 -14.20 9.27 3.99
C ASN A 21 -12.84 9.03 3.34
N GLN A 22 -11.78 9.53 3.96
CA GLN A 22 -10.41 9.33 3.51
C GLN A 22 -10.01 7.90 3.83
N VAL A 23 -9.51 7.20 2.81
CA VAL A 23 -8.99 5.84 2.92
C VAL A 23 -7.51 5.89 2.60
N THR A 24 -6.70 5.37 3.51
CA THR A 24 -5.25 5.32 3.40
C THR A 24 -4.85 3.97 2.84
N VAL A 25 -4.16 3.98 1.71
CA VAL A 25 -3.71 2.76 1.04
C VAL A 25 -2.19 2.70 1.06
N MET A 26 -1.66 1.58 1.53
CA MET A 26 -0.25 1.26 1.43
C MET A 26 0.00 0.51 0.12
N LEU A 27 0.83 1.07 -0.74
CA LEU A 27 1.20 0.47 -2.02
C LEU A 27 2.56 -0.22 -1.90
N HIS A 28 2.63 -1.44 -2.43
CA HIS A 28 3.85 -2.24 -2.49
C HIS A 28 4.03 -2.80 -3.88
N THR A 29 5.28 -2.87 -4.32
CA THR A 29 5.66 -3.65 -5.50
C THR A 29 6.47 -4.83 -5.02
N ASP A 30 6.21 -6.01 -5.59
CA ASP A 30 7.01 -7.19 -5.29
C ASP A 30 8.50 -6.96 -5.63
N GLY A 31 9.39 -7.67 -4.93
CA GLY A 31 10.82 -7.67 -5.22
C GLY A 31 11.16 -8.30 -6.57
N ALA A 32 10.28 -9.15 -7.11
CA ALA A 32 10.47 -9.82 -8.39
C ALA A 32 9.37 -9.47 -9.41
N PRO A 33 9.71 -9.37 -10.71
CA PRO A 33 8.69 -9.22 -11.75
C PRO A 33 7.90 -10.53 -11.94
N VAL A 34 6.60 -10.40 -12.21
CA VAL A 34 5.72 -11.54 -12.50
C VAL A 34 6.00 -12.11 -13.89
N THR A 35 6.32 -11.25 -14.86
CA THR A 35 6.66 -11.68 -16.21
C THR A 35 7.54 -10.66 -16.93
N LYS A 36 8.13 -11.06 -18.05
CA LYS A 36 8.91 -10.20 -18.95
C LYS A 36 8.28 -10.19 -20.34
N PHE A 37 8.15 -9.01 -20.92
CA PHE A 37 7.61 -8.82 -22.26
C PHE A 37 8.45 -7.82 -23.05
N ARG A 38 9.02 -8.27 -24.19
CA ARG A 38 9.82 -7.44 -25.12
C ARG A 38 10.89 -6.57 -24.43
N GLY A 39 11.65 -7.17 -23.51
CA GLY A 39 12.71 -6.47 -22.76
C GLY A 39 12.22 -5.60 -21.59
N LYS A 40 10.91 -5.47 -21.39
CA LYS A 40 10.30 -4.87 -20.20
C LYS A 40 9.89 -5.96 -19.22
N SER A 41 9.80 -5.61 -17.95
CA SER A 41 9.33 -6.46 -16.87
C SER A 41 8.03 -5.89 -16.33
N LEU A 42 7.13 -6.77 -15.89
CA LEU A 42 5.84 -6.43 -15.31
C LEU A 42 5.90 -6.71 -13.81
N TRP A 43 5.79 -5.68 -12.98
CA TRP A 43 5.74 -5.80 -11.52
C TRP A 43 4.31 -5.55 -11.03
N PRO A 44 3.74 -6.44 -10.21
CA PRO A 44 2.42 -6.22 -9.64
C PRO A 44 2.52 -5.13 -8.57
N ILE A 45 1.56 -4.22 -8.57
CA ILE A 45 1.36 -3.22 -7.52
C ILE A 45 0.25 -3.75 -6.63
N GLN A 46 0.62 -4.08 -5.40
CA GLN A 46 -0.28 -4.53 -4.34
C GLN A 46 -0.70 -3.33 -3.49
N ALA A 47 -1.97 -3.31 -3.08
CA ALA A 47 -2.55 -2.32 -2.19
C ALA A 47 -3.08 -3.00 -0.94
N ILE A 48 -2.86 -2.35 0.22
CA ILE A 48 -3.39 -2.76 1.51
C ILE A 48 -4.06 -1.56 2.15
N LEU A 49 -5.27 -1.74 2.66
CA LEU A 49 -5.97 -0.69 3.41
C LEU A 49 -5.43 -0.58 4.84
N CYS A 50 -5.02 0.62 5.21
CA CYS A 50 -4.44 0.91 6.52
C CYS A 50 -5.48 0.98 7.65
N GLU A 51 -6.76 1.00 7.33
CA GLU A 51 -7.86 1.01 8.29
C GLU A 51 -8.21 -0.41 8.77
N ILE A 52 -7.81 -1.45 8.04
CA ILE A 52 -8.07 -2.85 8.41
C ILE A 52 -7.20 -3.23 9.63
N PRO A 53 -7.75 -3.85 10.69
CA PRO A 53 -6.97 -4.32 11.84
C PRO A 53 -5.85 -5.29 11.44
N LEU A 54 -4.68 -5.18 12.09
CA LEU A 54 -3.48 -5.97 11.77
C LEU A 54 -3.69 -7.49 11.59
N PRO A 55 -4.50 -8.19 12.43
CA PRO A 55 -4.73 -9.62 12.26
C PRO A 55 -5.37 -9.98 10.91
N ILE A 56 -6.23 -9.09 10.40
CA ILE A 56 -6.97 -9.26 9.14
C ILE A 56 -6.14 -8.69 7.99
N ARG A 57 -5.44 -7.57 8.22
CA ARG A 57 -4.60 -6.88 7.23
C ARG A 57 -3.48 -7.77 6.69
N ASN A 58 -2.87 -8.58 7.55
CA ASN A 58 -1.78 -9.47 7.16
C ASN A 58 -2.27 -10.76 6.49
N HIS A 59 -3.59 -10.97 6.44
CA HIS A 59 -4.16 -12.09 5.72
C HIS A 59 -4.03 -11.84 4.22
N LYS A 60 -3.64 -12.86 3.44
CA LYS A 60 -3.43 -12.72 1.98
C LYS A 60 -4.66 -12.19 1.24
N GLN A 61 -5.86 -12.40 1.78
CA GLN A 61 -7.12 -11.92 1.22
C GLN A 61 -7.32 -10.41 1.37
N ALA A 62 -6.61 -9.74 2.28
CA ALA A 62 -6.66 -8.30 2.45
C ALA A 62 -5.68 -7.55 1.53
N ILE A 63 -4.84 -8.28 0.78
CA ILE A 63 -3.92 -7.72 -0.21
C ILE A 63 -4.65 -7.70 -1.55
N MET A 64 -4.89 -6.50 -2.08
CA MET A 64 -5.52 -6.32 -3.38
C MET A 64 -4.45 -6.05 -4.45
N ILE A 65 -4.64 -6.57 -5.66
CA ILE A 65 -3.84 -6.14 -6.81
C ILE A 65 -4.43 -4.82 -7.29
N PHE A 66 -3.70 -3.73 -7.12
CA PHE A 66 -4.11 -2.38 -7.51
C PHE A 66 -3.77 -2.07 -8.97
N GLY A 67 -2.66 -2.62 -9.45
CA GLY A 67 -2.22 -2.40 -10.82
C GLY A 67 -0.96 -3.18 -11.16
N ALA A 68 -0.33 -2.81 -12.27
CA ALA A 68 0.93 -3.37 -12.69
C ALA A 68 1.84 -2.28 -13.29
N TRP A 69 3.10 -2.29 -12.89
CA TRP A 69 4.15 -1.42 -13.40
C TRP A 69 4.85 -2.13 -14.56
N LEU A 70 4.84 -1.54 -15.76
CA LEU A 70 5.49 -2.10 -16.94
C LEU A 70 6.67 -1.22 -17.35
N SER A 71 7.89 -1.65 -17.04
CA SER A 71 9.11 -0.88 -17.31
C SER A 71 10.32 -1.79 -17.53
N THR A 72 11.42 -1.26 -18.05
CA THR A 72 12.71 -1.97 -18.08
C THR A 72 13.37 -2.00 -16.70
N HIS A 73 13.02 -1.06 -15.83
CA HIS A 73 13.58 -0.89 -14.49
C HIS A 73 12.55 -1.16 -13.41
N HIS A 74 13.00 -1.81 -12.32
CA HIS A 74 12.18 -2.05 -11.14
C HIS A 74 11.64 -0.71 -10.61
N PRO A 75 10.36 -0.64 -10.20
CA PRO A 75 9.79 0.57 -9.62
C PRO A 75 10.61 0.99 -8.41
N ASP A 76 11.14 2.22 -8.43
CA ASP A 76 11.96 2.72 -7.34
C ASP A 76 11.14 2.69 -6.04
N ARG A 77 11.78 2.26 -4.95
CA ARG A 77 11.11 2.20 -3.64
C ARG A 77 10.84 3.61 -3.08
N ASN A 78 11.52 4.62 -3.62
CA ASN A 78 11.48 6.01 -3.17
C ASN A 78 10.73 6.93 -4.15
N ILE A 79 9.54 6.55 -4.58
CA ILE A 79 8.63 7.49 -5.24
C ILE A 79 7.74 8.09 -4.14
N LEU A 80 8.25 9.16 -3.52
CA LEU A 80 7.49 10.06 -2.63
C LEU A 80 6.84 11.18 -3.44
#